data_AF-A0A7V8FIT0-F1
#
_entry.id   AF-A0A7V8FIT0-F1
#
_cell.length_a   1.000
_cell.length_b   1.000
_cell.length_c   1.000
_cell.angle_alpha   90.00
_cell.angle_beta   90.00
_cell.angle_gamma   90.00
#
_symmetry.space_group_name_H-M   'P 1'
#
loop_
_entity.id
_entity.type
_entity.pdbx_description
1 polymer ?
#
loop_
_entity_poly.entity_id
_entity_poly.type
_entity_poly.pdbx_seq_one_letter_code
_entity_poly.pdbx_strand_id
1 'polypeptide(L)'
;MRLSSTKLLALTLLLAHAPLMAQNAPAAGADRPVVIEGVVPDQATKAKLLNDLRAVYGTERVVDRVQVETIATPPNWGDYVAGMINPGLKRVSPGKLEINGQSVRISGEVGNEALRQQVASDLSLASNTSYTVTNGLKIGSQQNVLDQTLANRIIEFQSGSARLAPFGMGILDEMVAKMAQMPDSRFLIIGHTDNVGQRESNLTLSHARALAVKNYMVSKSIPNSHMDVLGKGPDEPVADNASDDGRQRNRRIEFKIQ
;
A
#
# COMPACT_ATOMS: atom_id res chain seq x y z
N MET A 1 38.73 13.23 -31.12
CA MET A 1 37.36 13.80 -31.13
C MET A 1 36.49 12.91 -30.26
N ARG A 2 36.35 13.22 -28.97
CA ARG A 2 35.56 12.38 -28.04
C ARG A 2 34.08 12.70 -28.26
N LEU A 3 33.32 11.70 -28.71
CA LEU A 3 31.87 11.73 -28.73
C LEU A 3 31.39 11.95 -27.29
N SER A 4 30.94 13.17 -26.99
CA SER A 4 30.21 13.46 -25.76
C SER A 4 28.93 12.65 -25.82
N SER A 5 28.86 11.55 -25.05
CA SER A 5 27.61 10.82 -24.84
C SER A 5 26.64 11.80 -24.18
N THR A 6 25.63 12.24 -24.92
CA THR A 6 24.53 13.06 -24.40
C THR A 6 23.86 12.25 -23.30
N LYS A 7 24.15 12.58 -22.04
CA LYS A 7 23.46 11.97 -20.89
C LYS A 7 21.98 12.30 -21.03
N LEU A 8 21.14 11.30 -21.22
CA LEU A 8 19.69 11.51 -21.20
C LEU A 8 19.25 11.80 -19.76
N LEU A 9 18.34 12.77 -19.64
CA LEU A 9 17.60 13.06 -18.42
C LEU A 9 16.82 11.82 -18.01
N ALA A 10 17.26 11.14 -16.96
CA ALA A 10 16.60 9.98 -16.39
C ALA A 10 16.30 10.24 -14.92
N LEU A 11 15.03 10.15 -14.56
CA LEU A 11 14.54 10.19 -13.19
C LEU A 11 13.78 8.90 -12.91
N THR A 12 14.19 8.19 -11.88
CA THR A 12 13.49 7.01 -11.37
C THR A 12 12.99 7.30 -9.98
N LEU A 13 11.70 7.06 -9.77
CA LEU A 13 11.05 7.11 -8.48
C LEU A 13 10.60 5.70 -8.14
N LEU A 14 11.24 5.09 -7.14
CA LEU A 14 10.85 3.81 -6.58
C LEU A 14 9.82 4.04 -5.47
N LEU A 15 8.59 3.65 -5.75
CA LEU A 15 7.47 3.72 -4.83
C LEU A 15 7.48 2.42 -4.02
N ALA A 16 8.00 2.46 -2.79
CA ALA A 16 8.05 1.32 -1.87
C ALA A 16 8.74 0.06 -2.43
N HIS A 17 10.08 0.02 -2.42
CA HIS A 17 10.88 -1.14 -2.87
C HIS A 17 11.50 -1.99 -1.73
N ALA A 18 11.83 -3.24 -2.10
CA ALA A 18 12.31 -4.39 -1.31
C ALA A 18 13.79 -4.25 -0.84
N PRO A 19 14.34 -5.19 -0.03
CA PRO A 19 15.50 -4.93 0.82
C PRO A 19 16.80 -4.81 0.01
N LEU A 20 17.63 -3.84 0.39
CA LEU A 20 19.05 -3.89 0.07
C LEU A 20 19.69 -5.06 0.82
N MET A 21 20.45 -5.87 0.09
CA MET A 21 21.30 -6.90 0.67
C MET A 21 22.28 -6.29 1.69
N ALA A 22 22.39 -7.00 2.83
CA ALA A 22 23.45 -7.01 3.83
C ALA A 22 23.39 -6.05 5.04
N GLN A 23 23.15 -6.71 6.18
CA GLN A 23 23.79 -6.51 7.50
C GLN A 23 23.37 -5.31 8.34
N ASN A 24 22.09 -5.34 8.72
CA ASN A 24 21.53 -4.99 10.04
C ASN A 24 20.08 -4.55 9.79
N ALA A 25 19.17 -5.52 9.75
CA ALA A 25 17.76 -5.25 9.54
C ALA A 25 17.22 -4.45 10.74
N PRO A 26 16.70 -3.21 10.54
CA PRO A 26 15.76 -2.67 11.50
C PRO A 26 14.45 -3.48 11.39
N ALA A 27 13.71 -3.55 12.49
CA ALA A 27 12.48 -4.31 12.62
C ALA A 27 11.53 -4.10 11.41
N ALA A 28 11.02 -5.22 10.88
CA ALA A 28 9.99 -5.23 9.84
C ALA A 28 8.72 -4.55 10.38
N GLY A 29 8.60 -3.24 10.11
CA GLY A 29 7.56 -2.39 10.69
C GLY A 29 7.67 -0.91 10.33
N ALA A 30 8.80 -0.47 9.75
CA ALA A 30 8.92 0.88 9.21
C ALA A 30 8.25 1.00 7.83
N ASP A 31 7.37 1.98 7.69
CA ASP A 31 6.70 2.37 6.45
C ASP A 31 7.76 2.55 5.33
N ARG A 32 7.64 1.80 4.22
CA ARG A 32 8.74 1.62 3.25
C ARG A 32 9.22 2.96 2.65
N PRO A 33 10.54 3.18 2.48
CA PRO A 33 11.07 4.42 1.93
C PRO A 33 10.70 4.58 0.44
N VAL A 34 10.56 5.85 0.04
CA VAL A 34 10.40 6.30 -1.35
C VAL A 34 11.72 6.87 -1.81
N VAL A 35 12.32 6.25 -2.82
CA VAL A 35 13.64 6.65 -3.32
C VAL A 35 13.47 7.38 -4.63
N ILE A 36 14.00 8.60 -4.69
CA ILE A 36 14.13 9.37 -5.93
C ILE A 36 15.61 9.36 -6.34
N GLU A 37 15.89 8.90 -7.56
CA GLU A 37 17.24 8.80 -8.09
C GLU A 37 17.30 9.25 -9.55
N GLY A 38 18.42 9.82 -9.97
CA GLY A 38 18.58 10.31 -11.33
C GLY A 38 19.30 11.64 -11.43
N VAL A 39 19.16 12.30 -12.57
CA VAL A 39 19.79 13.59 -12.87
C VAL A 39 18.72 14.66 -13.10
N VAL A 40 18.94 15.87 -12.59
CA VAL A 40 18.07 17.04 -12.81
C VAL A 40 18.91 18.25 -13.25
N PRO A 41 18.32 19.22 -13.99
CA PRO A 41 19.08 20.31 -14.62
C PRO A 41 19.69 21.30 -13.64
N ASP A 42 19.03 21.51 -12.50
CA ASP A 42 19.41 22.53 -11.52
C ASP A 42 18.89 22.21 -10.11
N GLN A 43 19.39 22.98 -9.14
CA GLN A 43 19.05 22.81 -7.73
C GLN A 43 17.61 23.22 -7.41
N ALA A 44 17.01 24.14 -8.16
CA ALA A 44 15.65 24.60 -7.94
C ALA A 44 14.63 23.50 -8.29
N THR A 45 14.85 22.83 -9.42
CA THR A 45 14.08 21.66 -9.87
C THR A 45 14.21 20.53 -8.86
N LYS A 46 15.44 20.21 -8.40
CA LYS A 46 15.67 19.21 -7.35
C LYS A 46 14.84 19.51 -6.10
N ALA A 47 14.92 20.74 -5.60
CA ALA A 47 14.23 21.15 -4.39
C ALA A 47 12.70 21.05 -4.54
N LYS A 48 12.17 21.45 -5.71
CA LYS A 48 10.74 21.35 -6.01
C LYS A 48 10.25 19.90 -5.98
N LEU A 49 10.93 18.99 -6.69
CA LEU A 49 10.56 17.58 -6.73
C LEU A 49 10.60 16.92 -5.35
N LEU A 50 11.63 17.22 -4.55
CA LEU A 50 11.71 16.73 -3.18
C LEU A 50 10.57 17.26 -2.31
N ASN A 51 10.19 18.54 -2.46
CA ASN A 51 9.08 19.11 -1.72
C ASN A 51 7.75 18.46 -2.11
N ASP A 52 7.49 18.28 -3.41
CA ASP A 52 6.28 17.63 -3.91
C ASP A 52 6.20 16.16 -3.43
N LEU A 53 7.32 15.43 -3.45
CA LEU A 53 7.40 14.07 -2.90
C LEU A 53 7.15 14.02 -1.40
N ARG A 54 7.71 14.95 -0.63
CA ARG A 54 7.51 15.01 0.83
C ARG A 54 6.10 15.43 1.19
N ALA A 55 5.45 16.27 0.38
CA ALA A 55 4.03 16.59 0.54
C ALA A 55 3.14 15.37 0.30
N VAL A 56 3.48 14.53 -0.69
CA VAL A 56 2.76 13.28 -0.93
C VAL A 56 3.10 12.25 0.15
N TYR A 57 4.36 11.86 0.32
CA TYR A 57 4.77 10.67 1.09
C TYR A 57 5.21 10.94 2.53
N GLY A 58 5.37 12.20 2.93
CA GLY A 58 5.93 12.58 4.23
C GLY A 58 7.46 12.68 4.21
N THR A 59 8.01 13.58 5.02
CA THR A 59 9.44 13.95 5.00
C THR A 59 10.37 12.78 5.34
N GLU A 60 9.99 11.95 6.30
CA GLU A 60 10.84 10.86 6.80
C GLU A 60 10.98 9.68 5.82
N ARG A 61 10.08 9.60 4.83
CA ARG A 61 10.04 8.48 3.89
C ARG A 61 10.83 8.75 2.61
N VAL A 62 11.14 9.99 2.29
CA VAL A 62 11.76 10.36 1.01
C VAL A 62 13.28 10.34 1.11
N VAL A 63 13.91 9.44 0.35
CA VAL A 63 15.36 9.30 0.24
C VAL A 63 15.83 9.95 -1.06
N ASP A 64 16.63 11.01 -0.93
CA ASP A 64 17.23 11.75 -2.05
C ASP A 64 18.51 11.08 -2.54
N ARG A 65 18.51 10.65 -3.81
CA ARG A 65 19.68 10.18 -4.56
C ARG A 65 19.83 10.92 -5.90
N VAL A 66 19.27 12.12 -6.00
CA VAL A 66 19.29 12.92 -7.21
C VAL A 66 20.59 13.70 -7.32
N GLN A 67 21.19 13.68 -8.51
CA GLN A 67 22.36 14.46 -8.87
C GLN A 67 21.93 15.67 -9.71
N VAL A 68 22.62 16.79 -9.53
CA VAL A 68 22.40 17.99 -10.35
C VAL A 68 23.50 18.04 -11.40
N GLU A 69 23.12 18.02 -12.68
CA GLU A 69 24.05 18.20 -13.80
C GLU A 69 23.44 19.14 -14.84
N THR A 70 24.26 19.90 -15.55
CA THR A 70 23.79 20.75 -16.65
C THR A 70 23.44 19.87 -17.86
N ILE A 71 22.14 19.62 -18.03
CA ILE A 71 21.60 18.78 -19.10
C ILE A 71 20.49 19.51 -19.86
N ALA A 72 20.34 19.21 -21.15
CA ALA A 72 19.25 19.73 -21.94
C ALA A 72 17.94 19.05 -21.53
N THR A 73 16.93 19.86 -21.18
CA THR A 73 15.60 19.38 -20.82
C THR A 73 14.56 19.86 -21.81
N PRO A 74 13.45 19.12 -22.01
CA PRO A 74 12.28 19.64 -22.69
C PRO A 74 11.77 20.93 -22.02
N PRO A 75 11.07 21.82 -22.76
CA PRO A 75 10.40 22.97 -22.17
C PRO A 75 9.45 22.56 -21.05
N ASN A 76 9.46 23.30 -19.94
CA ASN A 76 8.61 23.09 -18.76
C ASN A 76 8.73 21.68 -18.12
N TRP A 77 9.84 20.98 -18.34
CA TRP A 77 10.03 19.61 -17.82
C TRP A 77 9.77 19.50 -16.31
N GLY A 78 10.29 20.44 -15.52
CA GLY A 78 10.13 20.43 -14.07
C GLY A 78 8.67 20.54 -13.60
N ASP A 79 7.86 21.33 -14.31
CA ASP A 79 6.44 21.51 -13.98
C ASP A 79 5.62 20.26 -14.34
N TYR A 80 5.92 19.61 -15.48
CA TYR A 80 5.25 18.36 -15.86
C TYR A 80 5.59 17.22 -14.91
N VAL A 81 6.86 17.06 -14.55
CA VAL A 81 7.25 16.03 -13.58
C VAL A 81 6.62 16.28 -12.22
N ALA A 82 6.57 17.54 -11.78
CA ALA A 82 5.87 17.89 -10.55
C ALA A 82 4.38 17.57 -10.59
N GLY A 83 3.69 17.83 -11.71
CA GLY A 83 2.27 17.48 -11.88
C GLY A 83 2.02 15.97 -11.80
N MET A 84 2.99 15.14 -12.18
CA MET A 84 2.90 13.69 -12.07
C MET A 84 3.04 13.19 -10.63
N ILE A 85 3.70 13.96 -9.74
CA ILE A 85 3.84 13.64 -8.32
C ILE A 85 2.55 14.03 -7.60
N ASN A 86 1.60 13.12 -7.60
CA ASN A 86 0.27 13.33 -7.00
C ASN A 86 -0.11 12.21 -6.01
N PRO A 87 -1.14 12.41 -5.16
CA PRO A 87 -1.59 11.40 -4.19
C PRO A 87 -2.03 10.06 -4.80
N GLY A 88 -2.39 10.03 -6.10
CA GLY A 88 -2.73 8.80 -6.81
C GLY A 88 -1.58 7.81 -6.86
N LEU A 89 -0.32 8.27 -6.82
CA LEU A 89 0.85 7.41 -6.78
C LEU A 89 0.92 6.51 -5.53
N LYS A 90 0.31 6.93 -4.40
CA LYS A 90 0.20 6.08 -3.19
C LYS A 90 -0.63 4.82 -3.40
N ARG A 91 -1.42 4.77 -4.48
CA ARG A 91 -2.27 3.63 -4.83
C ARG A 91 -1.50 2.56 -5.60
N VAL A 92 -0.25 2.82 -5.97
CA VAL A 92 0.63 1.90 -6.71
C VAL A 92 1.67 1.33 -5.75
N SER A 93 1.59 0.05 -5.42
CA SER A 93 2.48 -0.58 -4.43
C SER A 93 2.67 -2.10 -4.67
N PRO A 94 3.91 -2.59 -4.82
CA PRO A 94 5.11 -1.78 -5.08
C PRO A 94 4.95 -1.05 -6.41
N GLY A 95 5.53 0.15 -6.53
CA GLY A 95 5.42 0.97 -7.73
C GLY A 95 6.76 1.54 -8.20
N LYS A 96 6.79 1.97 -9.45
CA LYS A 96 7.93 2.64 -10.06
C LYS A 96 7.43 3.64 -11.10
N LEU A 97 7.93 4.87 -11.04
CA LEU A 97 7.73 5.89 -12.05
C LEU A 97 9.09 6.24 -12.65
N GLU A 98 9.24 6.05 -13.96
CA GLU A 98 10.45 6.34 -14.72
C GLU A 98 10.16 7.46 -15.71
N ILE A 99 11.05 8.45 -15.77
CA ILE A 99 10.93 9.60 -16.67
C ILE A 99 12.25 9.72 -17.40
N ASN A 100 12.21 9.50 -18.71
CA ASN A 100 13.36 9.61 -19.59
C ASN A 100 13.05 10.58 -20.75
N GLY A 101 13.51 11.82 -20.61
CA GLY A 101 13.15 12.91 -21.53
C GLY A 101 11.63 13.16 -21.55
N GLN A 102 11.00 12.84 -22.69
CA GLN A 102 9.54 12.92 -22.89
C GLN A 102 8.81 11.58 -22.68
N SER A 103 9.54 10.50 -22.42
CA SER A 103 8.95 9.19 -22.15
C SER A 103 8.74 9.01 -20.66
N VAL A 104 7.51 8.70 -20.26
CA VAL A 104 7.11 8.44 -18.87
C VAL A 104 6.60 7.02 -18.78
N ARG A 105 7.07 6.25 -17.82
CA ARG A 105 6.56 4.89 -17.57
C ARG A 105 6.16 4.77 -16.11
N ILE A 106 4.92 4.36 -15.88
CA ILE A 106 4.50 3.91 -14.56
C ILE A 106 4.32 2.40 -14.56
N SER A 107 4.78 1.73 -13.50
CA SER A 107 4.58 0.29 -13.30
C SER A 107 4.38 -0.02 -11.83
N GLY A 108 3.75 -1.16 -11.54
CA GLY A 108 3.44 -1.59 -10.20
C GLY A 108 2.07 -2.24 -10.09
N GLU A 109 1.63 -2.46 -8.85
CA GLU A 109 0.33 -3.05 -8.56
C GLU A 109 -0.66 -2.01 -8.06
N VAL A 110 -1.90 -2.05 -8.56
CA VAL A 110 -3.04 -1.26 -8.09
C VAL A 110 -4.17 -2.17 -7.62
N GLY A 111 -5.06 -1.65 -6.77
CA GLY A 111 -6.05 -2.50 -6.10
C GLY A 111 -7.22 -2.99 -6.97
N ASN A 112 -7.49 -2.36 -8.11
CA ASN A 112 -8.54 -2.76 -9.05
C ASN A 112 -8.39 -2.03 -10.40
N GLU A 113 -9.22 -2.41 -11.38
CA GLU A 113 -9.23 -1.83 -12.72
C GLU A 113 -9.62 -0.34 -12.74
N ALA A 114 -10.60 0.09 -11.95
CA ALA A 114 -11.03 1.48 -11.90
C ALA A 114 -9.90 2.41 -11.42
N LEU A 115 -9.16 2.00 -10.39
CA LEU A 115 -7.97 2.70 -9.90
C LEU A 115 -6.85 2.69 -10.95
N ARG A 116 -6.67 1.57 -11.67
CA ARG A 116 -5.69 1.49 -12.77
C ARG A 116 -5.97 2.54 -13.84
N GLN A 117 -7.23 2.68 -14.23
CA GLN A 117 -7.67 3.66 -15.23
C GLN A 117 -7.52 5.08 -14.70
N GLN A 118 -7.89 5.34 -13.44
CA GLN A 118 -7.75 6.65 -12.83
C GLN A 118 -6.29 7.10 -12.76
N VAL A 119 -5.37 6.28 -12.25
CA VAL A 119 -3.95 6.63 -12.16
C VAL A 119 -3.35 6.87 -13.55
N ALA A 120 -3.72 6.05 -14.53
CA ALA A 120 -3.28 6.25 -15.91
C ALA A 120 -3.80 7.58 -16.50
N SER A 121 -5.07 7.92 -16.24
CA SER A 121 -5.68 9.16 -16.68
C SER A 121 -5.05 10.39 -16.02
N ASP A 122 -4.86 10.37 -14.70
CA ASP A 122 -4.24 11.46 -13.94
C ASP A 122 -2.82 11.76 -14.45
N LEU A 123 -2.02 10.72 -14.74
CA LEU A 123 -0.69 10.89 -15.33
C LEU A 123 -0.73 11.42 -16.75
N SER A 124 -1.71 10.98 -17.54
CA SER A 124 -1.89 11.45 -18.91
C SER A 124 -2.31 12.93 -18.94
N LEU A 125 -3.12 13.38 -17.96
CA LEU A 125 -3.53 14.78 -17.80
C LEU A 125 -2.41 15.67 -17.25
N ALA A 126 -1.58 15.14 -16.34
CA ALA A 126 -0.40 15.83 -15.84
C ALA A 126 0.68 15.99 -16.92
N SER A 127 0.70 15.08 -17.89
CA SER A 127 1.56 15.16 -19.08
C SER A 127 0.89 15.98 -20.19
N ASN A 128 1.64 16.77 -20.96
CA ASN A 128 1.09 17.37 -22.18
C ASN A 128 1.12 16.35 -23.34
N THR A 129 0.54 16.68 -24.50
CA THR A 129 0.51 15.80 -25.69
C THR A 129 1.89 15.44 -26.27
N SER A 130 2.96 16.11 -25.85
CA SER A 130 4.34 15.83 -26.30
C SER A 130 5.03 14.73 -25.48
N TYR A 131 4.43 14.25 -24.38
CA TYR A 131 4.96 13.16 -23.57
C TYR A 131 4.25 11.85 -23.88
N THR A 132 5.03 10.77 -23.94
CA THR A 132 4.50 9.41 -24.14
C THR A 132 4.41 8.72 -22.78
N VAL A 133 3.20 8.55 -22.27
CA VAL A 133 2.95 7.81 -21.02
C VAL A 133 2.71 6.34 -21.32
N THR A 134 3.60 5.47 -20.85
CA THR A 134 3.48 4.01 -20.91
C THR A 134 2.91 3.48 -19.60
N ASN A 135 1.70 2.91 -19.66
CA ASN A 135 1.06 2.26 -18.52
C ASN A 135 1.48 0.79 -18.39
N GLY A 136 2.31 0.48 -17.39
CA GLY A 136 2.69 -0.88 -16.98
C GLY A 136 2.08 -1.31 -15.65
N LEU A 137 1.00 -0.67 -15.21
CA LEU A 137 0.28 -1.03 -14.00
C LEU A 137 -0.45 -2.36 -14.19
N LYS A 138 -0.35 -3.22 -13.17
CA LYS A 138 -1.07 -4.48 -13.05
C LYS A 138 -2.06 -4.36 -11.90
N ILE A 139 -3.12 -5.13 -11.95
CA ILE A 139 -3.98 -5.30 -10.77
C ILE A 139 -3.23 -6.26 -9.84
N GLY A 140 -2.89 -5.81 -8.63
CA GLY A 140 -2.32 -6.68 -7.60
C GLY A 140 -3.34 -7.73 -7.19
N SER A 141 -2.92 -8.79 -6.49
CA SER A 141 -3.93 -9.74 -5.98
C SER A 141 -4.88 -8.95 -5.08
N GLN A 142 -6.19 -9.11 -5.30
CA GLN A 142 -7.20 -8.46 -4.46
C GLN A 142 -6.97 -8.80 -2.96
N GLN A 143 -6.41 -9.98 -2.69
CA GLN A 143 -5.95 -10.41 -1.37
C GLN A 143 -4.91 -9.47 -0.76
N ASN A 144 -3.87 -9.07 -1.51
CA ASN A 144 -2.83 -8.16 -1.02
C ASN A 144 -3.42 -6.81 -0.57
N VAL A 145 -4.47 -6.33 -1.22
CA VAL A 145 -5.14 -5.08 -0.84
C VAL A 145 -5.81 -5.21 0.52
N LEU A 146 -6.45 -6.35 0.81
CA LEU A 146 -7.06 -6.62 2.11
C LEU A 146 -5.99 -6.74 3.19
N ASP A 147 -4.94 -7.52 2.93
CA ASP A 147 -3.83 -7.75 3.87
C ASP A 147 -3.12 -6.45 4.25
N GLN A 148 -2.84 -5.58 3.26
CA GLN A 148 -2.24 -4.26 3.51
C GLN A 148 -3.13 -3.34 4.33
N THR A 149 -4.44 -3.43 4.17
CA THR A 149 -5.39 -2.57 4.91
C THR A 149 -5.41 -2.94 6.40
N LEU A 150 -5.11 -4.20 6.72
CA LEU A 150 -5.00 -4.72 8.09
C LEU A 150 -3.57 -4.74 8.63
N ALA A 151 -2.55 -4.47 7.81
CA ALA A 151 -1.16 -4.60 8.20
C ALA A 151 -0.84 -3.75 9.45
N ASN A 152 -0.30 -4.40 10.49
CA ASN A 152 0.03 -3.80 11.80
C ASN A 152 -1.15 -3.17 12.54
N ARG A 153 -2.40 -3.50 12.17
CA ARG A 153 -3.62 -2.99 12.80
C ARG A 153 -4.38 -4.14 13.43
N ILE A 154 -4.95 -3.88 14.60
CA ILE A 154 -5.69 -4.88 15.35
C ILE A 154 -7.14 -4.45 15.42
N ILE A 155 -8.04 -5.33 14.98
CA ILE A 155 -9.48 -5.14 15.17
C ILE A 155 -9.79 -5.45 16.63
N GLU A 156 -9.97 -4.40 17.40
CA GLU A 156 -10.17 -4.50 18.84
C GLU A 156 -11.60 -4.88 19.23
N PHE A 157 -11.71 -5.65 20.30
CA PHE A 157 -12.96 -6.05 20.93
C PHE A 157 -12.91 -5.67 22.41
N GLN A 158 -14.07 -5.44 23.03
CA GLN A 158 -14.14 -5.32 24.50
C GLN A 158 -13.62 -6.60 25.15
N SER A 159 -12.92 -6.47 26.28
CA SER A 159 -12.23 -7.57 26.95
C SER A 159 -13.13 -8.80 27.14
N GLY A 160 -12.62 -9.99 26.80
CA GLY A 160 -13.34 -11.26 26.91
C GLY A 160 -14.58 -11.41 26.04
N SER A 161 -14.85 -10.48 25.11
CA SER A 161 -16.08 -10.46 24.32
C SER A 161 -15.84 -10.46 22.81
N ALA A 162 -16.94 -10.58 22.06
CA ALA A 162 -17.03 -10.35 20.62
C ALA A 162 -17.60 -8.96 20.26
N ARG A 163 -17.71 -8.04 21.22
CA ARG A 163 -18.23 -6.69 20.97
C ARG A 163 -17.11 -5.80 20.42
N LEU A 164 -17.28 -5.32 19.18
CA LEU A 164 -16.33 -4.43 18.53
C LEU A 164 -16.12 -3.13 19.31
N ALA A 165 -14.86 -2.72 19.45
CA ALA A 165 -14.50 -1.42 20.00
C ALA A 165 -14.58 -0.33 18.91
N PRO A 166 -14.79 0.96 19.27
CA PRO A 166 -14.86 2.04 18.29
C PRO A 166 -13.64 2.15 17.37
N PHE A 167 -12.43 1.94 17.89
CA PHE A 167 -11.22 1.95 17.09
C PHE A 167 -11.21 0.82 16.03
N GLY A 168 -11.63 -0.39 16.42
CA GLY A 168 -11.79 -1.51 15.50
C GLY A 168 -12.77 -1.20 14.37
N MET A 169 -13.88 -0.52 14.67
CA MET A 169 -14.88 -0.13 13.65
C MET A 169 -14.29 0.78 12.56
N GLY A 170 -13.40 1.72 12.90
CA GLY A 170 -12.74 2.57 11.89
C GLY A 170 -11.87 1.78 10.90
N ILE A 171 -11.20 0.74 11.38
CA ILE A 171 -10.44 -0.19 10.52
C ILE A 171 -11.41 -0.94 9.58
N LEU A 172 -12.55 -1.39 10.12
CA LEU A 172 -13.56 -2.10 9.33
C LEU A 172 -14.20 -1.19 8.27
N ASP A 173 -14.40 0.10 8.55
CA ASP A 173 -14.90 1.06 7.56
C ASP A 173 -13.95 1.19 6.35
N GLU A 174 -12.64 1.20 6.58
CA GLU A 174 -11.66 1.17 5.49
C GLU A 174 -11.72 -0.16 4.71
N MET A 175 -11.91 -1.28 5.42
CA MET A 175 -12.08 -2.59 4.77
C MET A 175 -13.34 -2.66 3.91
N VAL A 176 -14.47 -2.10 4.35
CA VAL A 176 -15.70 -1.98 3.54
C VAL A 176 -15.39 -1.29 2.22
N ALA A 177 -14.68 -0.17 2.26
CA ALA A 177 -14.33 0.57 1.05
C ALA A 177 -13.46 -0.25 0.08
N LYS A 178 -12.61 -1.17 0.57
CA LYS A 178 -11.84 -2.09 -0.27
C LYS A 178 -12.68 -3.22 -0.83
N MET A 179 -13.49 -3.87 0.00
CA MET A 179 -14.36 -4.98 -0.41
C MET A 179 -15.41 -4.52 -1.43
N ALA A 180 -15.94 -3.31 -1.30
CA ALA A 180 -16.87 -2.72 -2.26
C ALA A 180 -16.28 -2.55 -3.67
N GLN A 181 -14.95 -2.48 -3.79
CA GLN A 181 -14.25 -2.43 -5.07
C GLN A 181 -14.02 -3.81 -5.70
N MET A 182 -14.54 -4.87 -5.06
CA MET A 182 -14.35 -6.27 -5.42
C MET A 182 -15.72 -6.99 -5.43
N PRO A 183 -16.69 -6.53 -6.24
CA PRO A 183 -18.07 -7.01 -6.18
C PRO A 183 -18.23 -8.49 -6.52
N ASP A 184 -17.33 -9.07 -7.32
CA ASP A 184 -17.40 -10.47 -7.73
C ASP A 184 -16.70 -11.44 -6.75
N SER A 185 -16.06 -10.91 -5.71
CA SER A 185 -15.28 -11.70 -4.75
C SER A 185 -16.15 -12.21 -3.60
N ARG A 186 -15.86 -13.43 -3.15
CA ARG A 186 -16.31 -13.96 -1.86
C ARG A 186 -15.18 -13.89 -0.85
N PHE A 187 -15.53 -13.61 0.41
CA PHE A 187 -14.59 -13.38 1.49
C PHE A 187 -14.83 -14.36 2.63
N LEU A 188 -13.75 -14.90 3.19
CA LEU A 188 -13.74 -15.67 4.43
C LEU A 188 -13.13 -14.82 5.54
N ILE A 189 -13.92 -14.53 6.58
CA ILE A 189 -13.47 -13.80 7.76
C ILE A 189 -13.04 -14.80 8.82
N ILE A 190 -11.77 -14.77 9.20
CA ILE A 190 -11.17 -15.73 10.12
C ILE A 190 -10.81 -15.02 11.43
N GLY A 191 -11.29 -15.56 12.54
CA GLY A 191 -10.89 -15.12 13.87
C GLY A 191 -9.78 -15.98 14.45
N HIS A 192 -8.84 -15.34 15.14
CA HIS A 192 -7.76 -16.00 15.88
C HIS A 192 -7.69 -15.49 17.33
N THR A 193 -7.12 -16.30 18.21
CA THR A 193 -6.80 -15.94 19.60
C THR A 193 -5.31 -16.19 19.87
N ASP A 194 -4.84 -15.71 21.02
CA ASP A 194 -3.63 -16.26 21.62
C ASP A 194 -3.90 -17.63 22.25
N ASN A 195 -2.87 -18.23 22.85
CA ASN A 195 -2.94 -19.54 23.49
C ASN A 195 -3.42 -19.51 24.96
N VAL A 196 -3.90 -18.38 25.48
CA VAL A 196 -4.33 -18.29 26.88
C VAL A 196 -5.74 -18.84 27.03
N GLY A 197 -5.94 -19.71 28.03
CA GLY A 197 -7.23 -20.34 28.31
C GLY A 197 -7.47 -21.64 27.54
N GLN A 198 -8.69 -22.16 27.61
CA GLN A 198 -9.04 -23.43 26.98
C GLN A 198 -9.20 -23.27 25.47
N ARG A 199 -8.65 -24.22 24.71
CA ARG A 199 -8.70 -24.22 23.24
C ARG A 199 -10.14 -24.14 22.71
N GLU A 200 -11.07 -24.90 23.28
CA GLU A 200 -12.48 -24.88 22.86
C GLU A 200 -13.13 -23.50 23.07
N SER A 201 -12.89 -22.88 24.22
CA SER A 201 -13.36 -21.52 24.49
C SER A 201 -12.78 -20.51 23.49
N ASN A 202 -11.51 -20.67 23.11
CA ASN A 202 -10.86 -19.84 22.11
C ASN A 202 -11.41 -20.05 20.69
N LEU A 203 -11.77 -21.28 20.32
CA LEU A 203 -12.45 -21.56 19.06
C LEU A 203 -13.83 -20.88 19.01
N THR A 204 -14.62 -21.00 20.08
CA THR A 204 -15.93 -20.31 20.18
C THR A 204 -15.76 -18.80 20.13
N LEU A 205 -14.83 -18.23 20.90
CA LEU A 205 -14.59 -16.79 20.95
C LEU A 205 -14.12 -16.24 19.61
N SER A 206 -13.17 -16.91 18.95
CA SER A 206 -12.67 -16.49 17.65
C SER A 206 -13.76 -16.51 16.57
N HIS A 207 -14.60 -17.54 16.55
CA HIS A 207 -15.73 -17.61 15.63
C HIS A 207 -16.76 -16.50 15.91
N ALA A 208 -17.10 -16.27 17.19
CA ALA A 208 -18.02 -15.21 17.58
C ALA A 208 -17.51 -13.81 17.17
N ARG A 209 -16.20 -13.57 17.29
CA ARG A 209 -15.55 -12.34 16.82
C ARG A 209 -15.63 -12.20 15.30
N ALA A 210 -15.31 -13.25 14.54
CA ALA A 210 -15.45 -13.24 13.09
C ALA A 210 -16.91 -12.95 12.65
N LEU A 211 -17.88 -13.53 13.35
CA LEU A 211 -19.30 -13.27 13.12
C LEU A 211 -19.69 -11.82 13.45
N ALA A 212 -19.17 -11.23 14.53
CA ALA A 212 -19.40 -9.83 14.85
C ALA A 212 -18.85 -8.89 13.76
N VAL A 213 -17.67 -9.20 13.21
CA VAL A 213 -17.11 -8.47 12.07
C VAL A 213 -18.02 -8.62 10.84
N LYS A 214 -18.45 -9.83 10.50
CA LYS A 214 -19.37 -10.06 9.38
C LYS A 214 -20.66 -9.24 9.52
N ASN A 215 -21.28 -9.25 10.71
CA ASN A 215 -22.49 -8.50 10.98
C ASN A 215 -22.27 -6.98 10.82
N TYR A 216 -21.12 -6.49 11.24
CA TYR A 216 -20.73 -5.09 11.01
C TYR A 216 -20.61 -4.78 9.51
N MET A 217 -19.95 -5.63 8.72
CA MET A 217 -19.85 -5.44 7.27
C MET A 217 -21.21 -5.44 6.57
N VAL A 218 -22.12 -6.32 6.99
CA VAL A 218 -23.51 -6.35 6.48
C VAL A 218 -24.23 -5.04 6.80
N SER A 219 -24.05 -4.49 7.99
CA SER A 219 -24.61 -3.17 8.36
C SER A 219 -24.07 -2.02 7.50
N LYS A 220 -22.92 -2.24 6.85
CA LYS A 220 -22.26 -1.33 5.90
C LYS A 220 -22.50 -1.72 4.43
N SER A 221 -23.57 -2.48 4.18
CA SER A 221 -24.05 -2.85 2.84
C SER A 221 -23.17 -3.84 2.06
N ILE A 222 -22.22 -4.54 2.70
CA ILE A 222 -21.60 -5.71 2.06
C ILE A 222 -22.59 -6.89 2.10
N PRO A 223 -22.93 -7.52 0.96
CA PRO A 223 -23.92 -8.59 0.94
C PRO A 223 -23.52 -9.78 1.81
N ASN A 224 -24.46 -10.28 2.62
CA ASN A 224 -24.24 -11.43 3.49
C ASN A 224 -23.77 -12.69 2.72
N SER A 225 -24.22 -12.86 1.48
CA SER A 225 -23.84 -13.97 0.59
C SER A 225 -22.39 -13.93 0.12
N HIS A 226 -21.71 -12.79 0.25
CA HIS A 226 -20.31 -12.64 -0.16
C HIS A 226 -19.34 -12.96 0.97
N MET A 227 -19.84 -13.34 2.16
CA MET A 227 -19.00 -13.52 3.35
C MET A 227 -19.30 -14.81 4.08
N ASP A 228 -18.26 -15.57 4.39
CA ASP A 228 -18.26 -16.70 5.32
C ASP A 228 -17.41 -16.37 6.55
N VAL A 229 -17.58 -17.13 7.64
CA VAL A 229 -16.84 -16.95 8.89
C VAL A 229 -16.21 -18.25 9.36
N LEU A 230 -15.03 -18.15 9.98
CA LEU A 230 -14.33 -19.29 10.58
C LEU A 230 -13.62 -18.85 11.87
N GLY A 231 -13.72 -19.67 12.91
CA GLY A 231 -12.91 -19.51 14.13
C GLY A 231 -11.76 -20.50 14.12
N LYS A 232 -10.53 -20.00 14.21
CA LYS A 232 -9.31 -20.83 14.29
C LYS A 232 -8.72 -20.91 15.68
N GLY A 233 -9.26 -20.16 16.64
CA GLY A 233 -8.77 -20.13 18.01
C GLY A 233 -7.25 -19.90 18.04
N PRO A 234 -6.49 -20.68 18.82
CA PRO A 234 -5.04 -20.54 18.95
C PRO A 234 -4.24 -21.35 17.91
N ASP A 235 -4.90 -22.02 16.96
CA ASP A 235 -4.28 -23.10 16.18
C ASP A 235 -3.35 -22.61 15.04
N GLU A 236 -3.42 -21.32 14.69
CA GLU A 236 -2.61 -20.70 13.63
C GLU A 236 -1.95 -19.40 14.13
N PRO A 237 -0.93 -19.52 15.03
CA PRO A 237 -0.20 -18.37 15.54
C PRO A 237 0.72 -17.77 14.48
N VAL A 238 0.82 -16.44 14.44
CA VAL A 238 1.71 -15.67 13.57
C VAL A 238 2.91 -15.08 14.32
N ALA A 239 2.89 -15.16 15.65
CA ALA A 239 3.95 -14.73 16.54
C ALA A 239 4.03 -15.63 17.77
N ASP A 240 5.16 -15.55 18.48
CA ASP A 240 5.40 -16.34 19.69
C ASP A 240 4.47 -15.92 20.85
N ASN A 241 3.70 -16.87 21.36
CA ASN A 241 2.77 -16.65 22.47
C ASN A 241 3.47 -16.45 23.82
N ALA A 242 4.78 -16.70 23.94
CA ALA A 242 5.52 -16.43 25.16
C ALA A 242 5.58 -14.92 25.50
N SER A 243 5.52 -14.06 24.48
CA SER A 243 5.57 -12.60 24.65
C SER A 243 4.19 -11.95 24.61
N ASP A 244 4.00 -10.86 25.35
CA ASP A 244 2.76 -10.07 25.34
C ASP A 244 2.44 -9.53 23.94
N ASP A 245 3.48 -9.03 23.26
CA ASP A 245 3.41 -8.56 21.87
C ASP A 245 2.97 -9.68 20.91
N GLY A 246 3.57 -10.86 21.01
CA GLY A 246 3.20 -11.98 20.15
C GLY A 246 1.78 -12.49 20.41
N ARG A 247 1.33 -12.52 21.67
CA ARG A 247 -0.08 -12.80 22.00
C ARG A 247 -1.01 -11.76 21.40
N GLN A 248 -0.65 -10.48 21.49
CA GLN A 248 -1.43 -9.40 20.87
C GLN A 248 -1.53 -9.57 19.35
N ARG A 249 -0.45 -9.94 18.67
CA ARG A 249 -0.47 -10.25 17.22
C ARG A 249 -1.31 -11.48 16.86
N ASN A 250 -1.39 -12.47 17.75
CA ASN A 250 -2.22 -13.66 17.53
C ASN A 250 -3.72 -13.39 17.73
N ARG A 251 -4.09 -12.40 18.55
CA ARG A 251 -5.48 -11.91 18.69
C ARG A 251 -5.87 -11.02 17.51
N ARG A 252 -6.09 -11.63 16.34
CA ARG A 252 -6.34 -10.93 15.07
C ARG A 252 -7.58 -11.42 14.33
N ILE A 253 -8.01 -10.63 13.35
CA ILE A 253 -8.97 -11.00 12.32
C ILE A 253 -8.25 -10.98 10.97
N GLU A 254 -8.54 -11.97 10.13
CA GLU A 254 -8.00 -12.10 8.78
C GLU A 254 -9.16 -12.16 7.77
N PHE A 255 -8.94 -11.65 6.57
CA PHE A 255 -9.89 -11.73 5.46
C PHE A 255 -9.21 -12.46 4.32
N LYS A 256 -9.80 -13.54 3.82
CA LYS A 256 -9.32 -14.26 2.64
C LYS A 256 -10.32 -14.16 1.51
N ILE A 257 -9.85 -14.04 0.28
CA ILE A 257 -10.69 -14.21 -0.91
C ILE A 257 -10.81 -15.70 -1.22
N GLN A 258 -12.01 -16.16 -1.53
CA GLN A 258 -12.34 -17.54 -1.92
C GLN A 258 -12.30 -17.73 -3.43
#